data_AF-A0A8T5QDS6-F1
#
_entry.id   AF-A0A8T5QDS6-F1
#
_cell.length_a   1.000
_cell.length_b   1.000
_cell.length_c   1.000
_cell.angle_alpha   90.00
_cell.angle_beta   90.00
_cell.angle_gamma   90.00
#
_symmetry.space_group_name_H-M   'P 1'
#
loop_
_entity.id
_entity.type
_entity.pdbx_description
1 polymer ?
#
loop_
_entity_poly.entity_id
_entity_poly.type
_entity_poly.pdbx_seq_one_letter_code
_entity_poly.pdbx_strand_id
1 'polypeptide(L)'
;VAALIANIQLFARLLSNAGITILGTFSGNTPISGLAAWLYGPQIVRNIITHSLQWADVWHALVYVLFMMIGAMIFSIFWVQTSGLDARSQANQMLSSGLQIPGFRKDIRVLERMLNRYIWPLTVVGGLAVGLLAALADISGALASGTGILLTVMIVYRLYEEIAQQHMMDMNPMMRRFITG
;
A
#
# COMPACT_ATOMS: atom_id res chain seq x y z
N VAL A 1 -0.90 -2.61 -5.61
CA VAL A 1 -0.04 -3.78 -5.97
C VAL A 1 -0.80 -5.10 -6.00
N ALA A 2 -1.50 -5.50 -4.94
CA ALA A 2 -2.29 -6.74 -4.92
C ALA A 2 -3.28 -6.88 -6.09
N ALA A 3 -4.03 -5.82 -6.40
CA ALA A 3 -4.94 -5.79 -7.55
C ALA A 3 -4.21 -5.90 -8.91
N LEU A 4 -3.01 -5.31 -9.02
CA LEU A 4 -2.18 -5.42 -10.23
C LEU A 4 -1.70 -6.87 -10.41
N ILE A 5 -1.25 -7.51 -9.32
CA ILE A 5 -0.86 -8.92 -9.31
C ILE A 5 -2.04 -9.80 -9.72
N ALA A 6 -3.24 -9.58 -9.16
CA ALA A 6 -4.46 -10.30 -9.52
C ALA A 6 -4.83 -10.12 -11.00
N ASN A 7 -4.70 -8.91 -11.55
CA ASN A 7 -4.93 -8.65 -12.97
C ASN A 7 -3.89 -9.34 -13.86
N ILE A 8 -2.61 -9.24 -13.53
CA ILE A 8 -1.54 -9.94 -14.27
C ILE A 8 -1.77 -11.45 -14.23
N GLN A 9 -2.21 -12.00 -13.11
CA GLN A 9 -2.56 -13.43 -13.00
C GLN A 9 -3.76 -13.79 -13.87
N LEU A 10 -4.81 -12.96 -13.90
CA LEU A 10 -5.97 -13.17 -14.75
C LEU A 10 -5.57 -13.16 -16.23
N PHE A 11 -4.77 -12.17 -16.64
CA PHE A 11 -4.22 -12.11 -18.00
C PHE A 11 -3.32 -13.32 -18.32
N ALA A 12 -2.45 -13.73 -17.39
CA ALA A 12 -1.59 -14.89 -17.57
C ALA A 12 -2.39 -16.20 -17.73
N ARG A 13 -3.52 -16.34 -17.02
CA ARG A 13 -4.44 -17.48 -17.19
C ARG A 13 -5.14 -17.47 -18.55
N LEU A 14 -5.62 -16.31 -19.00
CA LEU A 14 -6.23 -16.16 -20.33
C LEU A 14 -5.23 -16.44 -21.45
N LEU A 15 -3.99 -15.96 -21.29
CA LEU A 15 -2.92 -16.14 -22.28
C LEU A 15 -2.41 -17.59 -22.32
N SER A 16 -2.35 -18.26 -21.16
CA SER A 16 -2.04 -19.69 -21.06
C SER A 16 -3.10 -20.55 -21.74
N ASN A 17 -4.39 -20.21 -21.62
CA ASN A 17 -5.47 -20.89 -22.34
C ASN A 17 -5.43 -20.64 -23.87
N ALA A 18 -4.85 -19.51 -24.29
CA ALA A 18 -4.63 -19.15 -25.69
C ALA A 18 -3.32 -19.72 -26.29
N GLY A 19 -2.56 -20.53 -25.53
CA GLY A 19 -1.37 -21.24 -26.03
C GLY A 19 -0.05 -20.46 -25.98
N ILE A 20 -0.02 -19.25 -25.40
CA ILE A 20 1.21 -18.44 -25.28
C ILE A 20 1.75 -18.55 -23.85
N THR A 21 2.82 -19.32 -23.66
CA THR A 21 3.39 -19.68 -22.34
C THR A 21 4.43 -18.70 -21.80
N ILE A 22 4.56 -17.50 -22.37
CA ILE A 22 5.57 -16.49 -22.01
C ILE A 22 5.46 -16.04 -20.54
N LEU A 23 4.25 -16.04 -19.96
CA LEU A 23 4.01 -15.61 -18.58
C LEU A 23 4.00 -16.77 -17.56
N GLY A 24 4.07 -18.01 -18.03
CA GLY A 24 4.07 -19.21 -17.21
C GLY A 24 3.05 -20.27 -17.62
N THR A 25 3.29 -21.53 -17.25
CA THR A 25 2.34 -22.63 -17.44
C THR A 25 1.51 -22.84 -16.16
N PHE A 26 0.18 -22.86 -16.33
CA PHE A 26 -0.77 -23.19 -15.27
C PHE A 26 -1.21 -24.65 -15.43
N SER A 27 -1.19 -25.43 -14.34
CA SER A 27 -1.97 -26.68 -14.25
C SER A 27 -3.02 -26.49 -13.17
N GLY A 28 -4.28 -26.44 -13.57
CA GLY A 28 -5.39 -26.11 -12.68
C GLY A 28 -5.37 -24.65 -12.20
N ASN A 29 -5.60 -24.42 -10.90
CA ASN A 29 -5.66 -23.07 -10.29
C ASN A 29 -4.31 -22.55 -9.78
N THR A 30 -3.22 -23.31 -9.94
CA THR A 30 -1.87 -22.96 -9.47
C THR A 30 -0.88 -22.85 -10.64
N PRO A 31 -0.17 -21.71 -10.79
CA PRO A 31 0.94 -21.60 -11.74
C PRO A 31 2.09 -22.51 -11.30
N ILE A 32 2.62 -23.35 -12.19
CA ILE A 32 3.72 -24.28 -11.89
C ILE A 32 5.08 -23.74 -12.37
N SER A 33 5.09 -22.83 -13.36
CA SER A 33 6.32 -22.27 -13.95
C SER A 33 6.08 -20.84 -14.45
N GLY A 34 7.13 -20.01 -14.48
CA GLY A 34 7.15 -18.65 -15.06
C GLY A 34 7.24 -17.49 -14.05
N LEU A 35 7.27 -16.25 -14.56
CA LEU A 35 7.21 -15.01 -13.76
C LEU A 35 5.97 -14.96 -12.85
N ALA A 36 4.87 -15.61 -13.27
CA ALA A 36 3.65 -15.74 -12.47
C ALA A 36 3.81 -16.64 -11.22
N ALA A 37 4.73 -17.61 -11.23
CA ALA A 37 5.04 -18.44 -10.06
C ALA A 37 5.86 -17.66 -9.01
N TRP A 38 6.68 -16.70 -9.46
CA TRP A 38 7.47 -15.82 -8.58
C TRP A 38 6.62 -14.70 -7.97
N LEU A 39 5.49 -14.36 -8.62
CA LEU A 39 4.45 -13.47 -8.08
C LEU A 39 3.49 -14.19 -7.12
N TYR A 40 3.53 -15.52 -7.05
CA TYR A 40 2.73 -16.31 -6.13
C TYR A 40 3.51 -16.44 -4.81
N GLY A 41 2.96 -15.94 -3.70
CA GLY A 41 3.55 -16.19 -2.39
C GLY A 41 3.59 -17.71 -2.15
N PRO A 42 4.76 -18.32 -1.89
CA PRO A 42 4.81 -19.74 -1.58
C PRO A 42 3.88 -20.00 -0.38
N GLN A 43 3.00 -20.99 -0.48
CA GLN A 43 2.14 -21.39 0.63
C GLN A 43 2.98 -22.10 1.68
N ILE A 44 3.81 -21.35 2.42
CA ILE A 44 4.74 -21.90 3.42
C ILE A 44 3.97 -22.65 4.51
N VAL A 45 2.74 -22.21 4.84
CA VAL A 45 1.84 -22.91 5.77
C VAL A 45 1.54 -24.33 5.31
N ARG A 46 1.30 -24.52 4.01
CA ARG A 46 1.03 -25.84 3.44
C ARG A 46 2.29 -26.70 3.42
N ASN A 47 3.44 -26.09 3.10
CA ASN A 47 4.74 -26.78 3.05
C ASN A 47 5.31 -27.15 4.43
N ILE A 48 5.00 -26.37 5.48
CA ILE A 48 5.29 -26.71 6.89
C ILE A 48 4.44 -27.90 7.34
N ILE A 49 3.15 -27.94 6.94
CA ILE A 49 2.23 -29.04 7.28
C ILE A 49 2.57 -30.32 6.50
N THR A 50 3.08 -30.24 5.27
CA THR A 50 3.49 -31.42 4.47
C THR A 50 4.93 -31.89 4.70
N HIS A 51 5.67 -31.33 5.67
CA HIS A 51 7.01 -31.77 6.08
C HIS A 51 8.05 -31.84 4.93
N SER A 52 7.94 -30.94 3.94
CA SER A 52 8.91 -30.80 2.84
C SER A 52 9.45 -29.37 2.80
N LEU A 53 10.18 -28.96 3.84
CA LEU A 53 10.97 -27.74 3.81
C LEU A 53 12.22 -27.96 2.94
N GLN A 54 12.16 -27.51 1.69
CA GLN A 54 13.34 -27.42 0.84
C GLN A 54 13.95 -26.01 0.95
N TRP A 55 15.29 -25.91 0.92
CA TRP A 55 16.02 -24.62 0.92
C TRP A 55 15.59 -23.68 -0.23
N ALA A 56 15.02 -24.24 -1.31
CA ALA A 56 14.46 -23.49 -2.43
C ALA A 56 13.22 -22.63 -2.05
N ASP A 57 12.42 -23.06 -1.06
CA ASP A 57 11.21 -22.33 -0.65
C ASP A 57 11.55 -21.06 0.14
N VAL A 58 12.60 -21.11 0.96
CA VAL A 58 13.10 -19.96 1.73
C VAL A 58 13.64 -18.88 0.78
N TRP A 59 14.36 -19.30 -0.27
CA TRP A 59 14.85 -18.38 -1.29
C TRP A 59 13.71 -17.73 -2.08
N HIS A 60 12.68 -18.52 -2.46
CA HIS A 60 11.48 -17.98 -3.12
C HIS A 60 10.73 -16.97 -2.23
N ALA A 61 10.58 -17.26 -0.93
CA ALA A 61 9.93 -16.36 0.01
C ALA A 61 10.66 -15.02 0.14
N LEU A 62 11.99 -15.04 0.17
CA LEU A 62 12.81 -13.84 0.26
C LEU A 62 12.66 -12.97 -1.01
N VAL A 63 12.69 -13.59 -2.19
CA VAL A 63 12.47 -12.90 -3.47
C VAL A 63 11.05 -12.31 -3.55
N TYR A 64 10.03 -13.04 -3.08
CA TYR A 64 8.66 -12.55 -3.01
C TYR A 64 8.53 -11.30 -2.12
N VAL A 65 9.13 -11.33 -0.92
CA VAL A 65 9.14 -10.17 0.00
C VAL A 65 9.78 -8.96 -0.66
N LEU A 66 10.95 -9.12 -1.27
CA LEU A 66 11.64 -8.02 -1.96
C LEU A 66 10.81 -7.46 -3.11
N PHE A 67 10.21 -8.33 -3.92
CA PHE A 67 9.34 -7.90 -5.02
C PHE A 67 8.12 -7.13 -4.52
N MET A 68 7.48 -7.60 -3.45
CA MET A 68 6.32 -6.94 -2.84
C MET A 68 6.69 -5.59 -2.22
N MET A 69 7.85 -5.49 -1.57
CA MET A 69 8.37 -4.24 -1.02
C MET A 69 8.66 -3.20 -2.11
N ILE A 70 9.37 -3.58 -3.18
CA ILE A 70 9.69 -2.69 -4.29
C ILE A 70 8.41 -2.27 -5.03
N GLY A 71 7.52 -3.22 -5.30
CA GLY A 71 6.23 -2.94 -5.93
C GLY A 71 5.39 -1.97 -5.09
N ALA A 72 5.35 -2.15 -3.77
CA ALA A 72 4.63 -1.27 -2.86
C ALA A 72 5.24 0.14 -2.79
N MET A 73 6.57 0.25 -2.80
CA MET A 73 7.27 1.54 -2.87
C MET A 73 6.89 2.29 -4.15
N ILE A 74 7.03 1.66 -5.31
CA ILE A 74 6.73 2.27 -6.62
C ILE A 74 5.27 2.74 -6.65
N PHE A 75 4.34 1.89 -6.22
CA PHE A 75 2.92 2.22 -6.18
C PHE A 75 2.62 3.36 -5.21
N SER A 76 3.31 3.44 -4.07
CA SER A 76 3.17 4.53 -3.10
C SER A 76 3.63 5.87 -3.69
N ILE A 77 4.76 5.89 -4.41
CA ILE A 77 5.26 7.09 -5.09
C ILE A 77 4.28 7.57 -6.16
N PHE A 78 3.80 6.65 -7.01
CA PHE A 78 2.81 6.99 -8.03
C PHE A 78 1.52 7.52 -7.40
N TRP A 79 1.02 6.88 -6.34
CA TRP A 79 -0.19 7.30 -5.64
C TRP A 79 -0.08 8.74 -5.13
N VAL A 80 1.05 9.10 -4.50
CA VAL A 80 1.27 10.46 -3.99
C VAL A 80 1.25 11.50 -5.10
N GLN A 81 1.83 11.20 -6.25
CA GLN A 81 1.85 12.09 -7.41
C GLN A 81 0.47 12.21 -8.08
N THR A 82 -0.30 11.12 -8.18
CA THR A 82 -1.59 11.12 -8.89
C THR A 82 -2.75 11.60 -8.02
N SER A 83 -2.70 11.39 -6.71
CA SER A 83 -3.79 11.73 -5.79
C SER A 83 -3.74 13.17 -5.27
N GLY A 84 -2.80 13.98 -5.76
CA GLY A 84 -2.62 15.36 -5.29
C GLY A 84 -2.10 15.46 -3.86
N LEU A 85 -1.45 14.39 -3.35
CA LEU A 85 -0.80 14.37 -2.04
C LEU A 85 0.64 14.89 -2.11
N ASP A 86 1.03 15.47 -3.25
CA ASP A 86 2.32 16.10 -3.45
C ASP A 86 2.45 17.38 -2.60
N ALA A 87 3.70 17.74 -2.29
CA ALA A 87 3.99 18.85 -1.40
C ALA A 87 3.39 20.19 -1.85
N ARG A 88 3.26 20.40 -3.17
CA ARG A 88 2.76 21.65 -3.74
C ARG A 88 1.24 21.73 -3.63
N SER A 89 0.53 20.66 -3.99
CA SER A 89 -0.93 20.57 -3.83
C SER A 89 -1.34 20.70 -2.36
N GLN A 90 -0.65 20.01 -1.46
CA GLN A 90 -0.90 20.10 -0.02
C GLN A 90 -0.60 21.50 0.53
N ALA A 91 0.50 22.14 0.12
CA ALA A 91 0.82 23.51 0.53
C ALA A 91 -0.25 24.52 0.06
N ASN A 92 -0.75 24.38 -1.17
CA ASN A 92 -1.84 25.20 -1.69
C ASN A 92 -3.15 24.97 -0.92
N GLN A 93 -3.48 23.71 -0.61
CA GLN A 93 -4.68 23.37 0.15
C GLN A 93 -4.63 23.99 1.55
N MET A 94 -3.51 23.84 2.28
CA MET A 94 -3.32 24.44 3.61
C MET A 94 -3.48 25.97 3.58
N LEU A 95 -2.88 26.63 2.59
CA LEU A 95 -3.00 28.09 2.44
C LEU A 95 -4.46 28.49 2.14
N SER A 96 -5.15 27.75 1.28
CA SER A 96 -6.54 28.01 0.90
C SER A 96 -7.54 27.77 2.04
N SER A 97 -7.23 26.86 2.96
CA SER A 97 -8.03 26.57 4.16
C SER A 97 -7.87 27.62 5.26
N GLY A 98 -7.08 28.68 5.05
CA GLY A 98 -6.86 29.74 6.03
C GLY A 98 -5.93 29.35 7.19
N LEU A 99 -5.34 28.16 7.16
CA LEU A 99 -4.30 27.71 8.09
C LEU A 99 -3.03 28.53 7.85
N GLN A 100 -2.92 29.66 8.53
CA GLN A 100 -1.75 30.52 8.53
C GLN A 100 -0.84 30.07 9.66
N ILE A 101 0.42 29.71 9.35
CA ILE A 101 1.46 29.60 10.37
C ILE A 101 1.78 31.04 10.81
N PRO A 102 1.47 31.46 12.05
CA PRO A 102 1.77 32.81 12.49
C PRO A 102 3.29 33.02 12.52
N GLY A 103 3.77 34.11 11.90
CA GLY A 103 5.18 34.55 12.01
C GLY A 103 6.04 34.52 10.73
N PHE A 104 5.57 33.96 9.61
CA PHE A 104 6.32 33.95 8.33
C PHE A 104 5.56 34.66 7.20
N ARG A 105 6.29 35.34 6.30
CA ARG A 105 5.74 35.83 5.02
C ARG A 105 5.18 34.64 4.24
N LYS A 106 4.01 34.83 3.61
CA LYS A 106 3.19 33.82 2.90
C LYS A 106 3.87 33.22 1.65
N ASP A 107 5.06 32.67 1.78
CA ASP A 107 5.73 32.03 0.65
C ASP A 107 5.36 30.54 0.61
N ILE A 108 4.43 30.20 -0.28
CA ILE A 108 4.08 28.81 -0.66
C ILE A 108 5.32 27.96 -0.89
N ARG A 109 6.38 28.56 -1.47
CA ARG A 109 7.66 27.91 -1.77
C ARG A 109 8.43 27.45 -0.53
N VAL A 110 8.19 28.05 0.63
CA VAL A 110 8.81 27.65 1.91
C VAL A 110 8.03 26.46 2.46
N LEU A 111 6.70 26.55 2.51
CA LEU A 111 5.83 25.46 2.95
C LEU A 111 6.01 24.20 2.10
N GLU A 112 6.03 24.35 0.77
CA GLU A 112 6.31 23.26 -0.18
C GLU A 112 7.66 22.60 0.09
N ARG A 113 8.73 23.38 0.34
CA ARG A 113 10.06 22.82 0.66
C ARG A 113 10.06 22.03 1.96
N MET A 114 9.33 22.49 2.98
CA MET A 114 9.18 21.73 4.23
C MET A 114 8.42 20.43 3.98
N LEU A 115 7.23 20.50 3.36
CA LEU A 115 6.40 19.33 3.09
C LEU A 115 7.13 18.31 2.21
N ASN A 116 7.84 18.77 1.17
CA ASN A 116 8.57 17.89 0.26
C ASN A 116 9.68 17.09 0.97
N ARG A 117 10.33 17.68 1.98
CA ARG A 117 11.35 17.01 2.80
C ARG A 117 10.76 15.88 3.65
N TYR A 118 9.48 15.94 4.01
CA TYR A 118 8.82 14.91 4.81
C TYR A 118 8.03 13.90 3.96
N ILE A 119 7.32 14.36 2.94
CA ILE A 119 6.47 13.52 2.08
C ILE A 119 7.31 12.47 1.38
N TRP A 120 8.39 12.84 0.69
CA TRP A 120 9.20 11.87 -0.06
C TRP A 120 9.75 10.71 0.79
N PRO A 121 10.45 10.95 1.92
CA PRO A 121 10.90 9.87 2.78
C PRO A 121 9.74 9.07 3.36
N LEU A 122 8.64 9.72 3.76
CA LEU A 122 7.47 9.05 4.33
C LEU A 122 6.82 8.11 3.31
N THR A 123 6.72 8.52 2.05
CA THR A 123 6.18 7.69 0.96
C THR A 123 7.05 6.48 0.69
N VAL A 124 8.38 6.66 0.62
CA VAL A 124 9.31 5.55 0.35
C VAL A 124 9.34 4.55 1.50
N VAL A 125 9.51 5.04 2.75
CA VAL A 125 9.58 4.18 3.94
C VAL A 125 8.22 3.56 4.23
N GLY A 126 7.14 4.32 4.11
CA GLY A 126 5.76 3.83 4.29
C GLY A 126 5.40 2.76 3.26
N GLY A 127 5.72 2.97 1.98
CA GLY A 127 5.52 1.99 0.92
C GLY A 127 6.28 0.68 1.18
N LEU A 128 7.55 0.78 1.57
CA LEU A 128 8.36 -0.38 1.95
C LEU A 128 7.81 -1.12 3.18
N ALA A 129 7.42 -0.40 4.22
CA ALA A 129 6.90 -0.97 5.45
C ALA A 129 5.57 -1.70 5.21
N VAL A 130 4.65 -1.09 4.45
CA VAL A 130 3.37 -1.73 4.09
C VAL A 130 3.60 -2.95 3.20
N GLY A 131 4.54 -2.87 2.24
CA GLY A 131 4.91 -4.02 1.41
C GLY A 131 5.48 -5.18 2.21
N LEU A 132 6.34 -4.89 3.20
CA LEU A 132 6.91 -5.88 4.11
C LEU A 132 5.83 -6.51 4.99
N LEU A 133 4.96 -5.70 5.61
CA LEU A 133 3.85 -6.20 6.43
C LEU A 133 2.89 -7.10 5.64
N ALA A 134 2.55 -6.70 4.42
CA ALA A 134 1.71 -7.50 3.54
C ALA A 134 2.38 -8.85 3.21
N ALA A 135 3.67 -8.84 2.85
CA ALA A 135 4.40 -10.06 2.53
C ALA A 135 4.54 -11.00 3.74
N LEU A 136 4.81 -10.46 4.93
CA LEU A 136 4.86 -11.25 6.17
C LEU A 136 3.51 -11.87 6.52
N ALA A 137 2.41 -11.13 6.31
CA ALA A 137 1.06 -11.62 6.56
C ALA A 137 0.62 -12.69 5.54
N ASP A 138 1.07 -12.59 4.28
CA ASP A 138 0.84 -13.63 3.28
C ASP A 138 1.64 -14.91 3.60
N ILE A 139 2.88 -14.78 4.08
CA ILE A 139 3.75 -15.91 4.47
C ILE A 139 3.25 -16.60 5.74
N SER A 140 2.77 -15.84 6.73
CA SER A 140 2.31 -16.37 8.02
C SER A 140 1.01 -17.16 7.93
N GLY A 141 0.33 -17.15 6.78
CA GLY A 141 -0.84 -17.99 6.58
C GLY A 141 -2.13 -17.44 7.16
N ALA A 142 -2.23 -16.13 7.31
CA ALA A 142 -3.47 -15.53 7.76
C ALA A 142 -4.65 -16.02 6.89
N LEU A 143 -5.76 -16.40 7.55
CA LEU A 143 -6.97 -16.96 6.92
C LEU A 143 -7.55 -16.08 5.79
N ALA A 144 -7.24 -14.78 5.81
CA ALA A 144 -7.45 -13.83 4.74
C ALA A 144 -6.09 -13.31 4.25
N SER A 145 -5.95 -13.06 2.94
CA SER A 145 -4.72 -12.48 2.37
C SER A 145 -4.27 -11.29 3.22
N GLY A 146 -2.96 -11.20 3.52
CA GLY A 146 -2.40 -10.16 4.37
C GLY A 146 -2.76 -8.76 3.90
N THR A 147 -2.88 -8.60 2.59
CA THR A 147 -3.35 -7.36 1.96
C THR A 147 -4.80 -7.02 2.32
N GLY A 148 -5.71 -7.99 2.39
CA GLY A 148 -7.10 -7.78 2.74
C GLY A 148 -7.31 -7.42 4.22
N ILE A 149 -6.49 -7.97 5.12
CA ILE A 149 -6.52 -7.62 6.54
C ILE A 149 -6.08 -6.17 6.74
N LEU A 150 -4.97 -5.77 6.11
CA LEU A 150 -4.47 -4.40 6.20
C LEU A 150 -5.49 -3.39 5.66
N LEU A 151 -6.15 -3.70 4.53
CA LEU A 151 -7.20 -2.84 3.98
C LEU A 151 -8.40 -2.73 4.91
N THR A 152 -8.84 -3.84 5.50
CA THR A 152 -9.96 -3.84 6.45
C THR A 152 -9.65 -2.96 7.66
N VAL A 153 -8.48 -3.15 8.27
CA VAL A 153 -8.05 -2.33 9.42
C VAL A 153 -7.96 -0.85 9.05
N MET A 154 -7.42 -0.54 7.86
CA MET A 154 -7.34 0.84 7.36
C MET A 154 -8.72 1.47 7.17
N ILE A 155 -9.68 0.76 6.57
CA ILE A 155 -11.04 1.26 6.35
C ILE A 155 -11.75 1.49 7.69
N VAL A 156 -11.65 0.54 8.62
CA VAL A 156 -12.27 0.65 9.95
C VAL A 156 -11.67 1.83 10.73
N TYR A 157 -10.35 1.98 10.70
CA TYR A 157 -9.68 3.08 11.39
C TYR A 157 -10.06 4.45 10.80
N ARG A 158 -10.10 4.56 9.47
CA ARG A 158 -10.53 5.79 8.79
C ARG A 158 -11.98 6.14 9.12
N LEU A 159 -12.88 5.16 9.13
CA LEU A 159 -14.27 5.36 9.50
C LEU A 159 -14.41 5.79 10.97
N TYR A 160 -13.60 5.21 11.87
CA TYR A 160 -13.52 5.67 13.26
C TYR A 160 -13.08 7.13 13.37
N GLU A 161 -12.05 7.53 12.62
CA GLU A 161 -11.54 8.91 12.62
C GLU A 161 -12.58 9.90 12.07
N GLU A 162 -13.25 9.56 10.96
CA GLU A 162 -14.31 10.37 10.38
C GLU A 162 -15.47 10.59 11.38
N ILE A 163 -15.90 9.54 12.08
CA ILE A 163 -16.94 9.63 13.11
C ILE A 163 -16.47 10.50 14.29
N ALA A 164 -15.23 10.31 14.75
CA ALA A 164 -14.67 11.06 15.87
C ALA A 164 -14.56 12.56 15.54
N GLN A 165 -14.09 12.90 14.34
CA GLN A 165 -14.03 14.28 13.85
C GLN A 165 -15.42 14.91 13.79
N GLN A 166 -16.43 14.18 13.31
CA GLN A 166 -17.79 14.70 13.21
C GLN A 166 -18.42 14.93 14.59
N HIS A 167 -18.23 14.01 15.55
CA HIS A 167 -18.66 14.22 16.94
C HIS A 167 -17.99 15.43 17.59
N MET A 168 -16.70 15.69 17.31
CA MET A 168 -16.01 16.88 17.78
C MET A 168 -16.60 18.18 17.22
N MET A 169 -17.08 18.16 15.97
CA MET A 169 -17.76 19.30 15.35
C MET A 169 -19.16 19.54 15.94
N ASP A 170 -19.86 18.47 16.33
CA ASP A 170 -21.24 18.53 16.84
C ASP A 170 -21.32 18.84 18.35
N MET A 171 -20.29 18.50 19.14
CA MET A 171 -20.38 18.56 20.62
C MET A 171 -19.87 19.85 21.28
N ASN A 172 -19.24 20.80 20.57
CA ASN A 172 -18.65 21.96 21.27
C ASN A 172 -18.88 23.32 20.57
N PRO A 173 -19.93 24.08 20.97
CA PRO A 173 -20.13 25.46 20.53
C PRO A 173 -18.94 26.38 20.87
N MET A 174 -18.06 26.01 21.83
CA MET A 174 -16.81 26.74 22.09
C MET A 174 -15.67 26.42 21.11
N MET A 175 -15.56 25.21 20.55
CA MET A 175 -14.55 24.92 19.50
C MET A 175 -14.87 25.63 18.18
N ARG A 176 -16.17 25.82 17.90
CA ARG A 176 -16.63 26.62 16.75
C ARG A 176 -16.08 28.04 16.78
N ARG A 177 -15.96 28.66 17.97
CA ARG A 177 -15.43 30.02 18.15
C ARG A 177 -13.91 30.13 18.05
N PHE A 178 -13.15 29.07 18.33
CA PHE A 178 -11.68 29.07 18.21
C PHE A 178 -11.20 28.79 16.79
N ILE A 179 -12.00 28.08 15.98
CA ILE A 179 -11.69 27.79 14.57
C ILE A 179 -12.13 28.94 13.64
N THR A 180 -13.16 29.72 14.02
CA THR A 180 -13.63 30.88 13.25
C THR A 180 -13.17 32.23 13.81
N GLY A 181 -12.27 32.25 14.80
CA GLY A 181 -11.76 33.45 15.47
C GLY A 181 -10.28 33.67 15.21
#